data_AF-A0A397LK86-F1
#
_entry.id   AF-A0A397LK86-F1
#
_cell.length_a   1.000
_cell.length_b   1.000
_cell.length_c   1.000
_cell.angle_alpha   90.00
_cell.angle_beta   90.00
_cell.angle_gamma   90.00
#
_symmetry.space_group_name_H-M   'P 1'
#
loop_
_entity.id
_entity.type
_entity.pdbx_description
1 polymer ?
#
loop_
_entity_poly.entity_id
_entity_poly.type
_entity_poly.pdbx_seq_one_letter_code
_entity_poly.pdbx_strand_id
1 'polypeptide(L)'
;MFSIFKKSIEENIDKSEFEPVLNRLIDLLNESSNIAQAKWVEKTKSALLCNNIADFKRKINSVDMWGGSGAVWEVGGFKTKLNEREFILEIIKLTELMKSSGLKSNAAQSRSKLLKRVIKE
;
A
#
# COMPACT_ATOMS: atom_id res chain seq x y z
N MET A 1 -16.31 20.01 27.72
CA MET A 1 -16.22 19.69 26.28
C MET A 1 -14.74 19.43 25.99
N PHE A 2 -14.27 18.19 26.13
CA PHE A 2 -12.85 17.86 26.00
C PHE A 2 -12.49 17.68 24.53
N SER A 3 -12.00 18.76 23.91
CA SER A 3 -11.29 18.66 22.64
C SER A 3 -9.95 18.00 22.93
N ILE A 4 -9.87 16.68 22.73
CA ILE A 4 -8.61 15.96 22.73
C ILE A 4 -7.90 16.38 21.44
N PHE A 5 -7.06 17.41 21.53
CA PHE A 5 -6.10 17.75 20.48
C PHE A 5 -5.18 16.54 20.28
N LYS A 6 -5.55 15.67 19.35
CA LYS A 6 -4.74 14.53 18.94
C LYS A 6 -3.49 15.10 18.28
N LYS A 7 -2.37 15.13 19.02
CA LYS A 7 -1.06 15.55 18.54
C LYS A 7 -0.84 14.90 17.16
N SER A 8 -0.70 15.72 16.11
CA SER A 8 -0.39 15.21 14.79
C SER A 8 0.95 14.52 14.87
N ILE A 9 0.99 13.22 14.57
CA ILE A 9 2.25 12.55 14.25
C ILE A 9 2.82 13.33 13.07
N GLU A 10 4.02 13.86 13.23
CA GLU A 10 4.74 14.50 12.14
C GLU A 10 4.99 13.46 11.04
N GLU A 11 4.61 13.79 9.81
CA GLU A 11 4.73 12.85 8.70
C GLU A 11 6.21 12.69 8.35
N ASN A 12 6.73 11.47 8.48
CA ASN A 12 8.10 11.12 8.12
C ASN A 12 8.09 10.04 7.04
N ILE A 13 8.11 10.47 5.78
CA ILE A 13 8.06 9.58 4.61
C ILE A 13 9.50 9.32 4.16
N ASP A 14 10.04 8.18 4.56
CA ASP A 14 11.38 7.75 4.16
C ASP A 14 11.32 6.96 2.84
N LYS A 15 11.92 7.52 1.78
CA LYS A 15 11.95 6.84 0.47
C LYS A 15 12.63 5.48 0.53
N SER A 16 13.67 5.35 1.34
CA SER A 16 14.48 4.13 1.44
C SER A 16 13.68 2.96 2.03
N GLU A 17 12.64 3.25 2.81
CA GLU A 17 11.75 2.23 3.36
C GLU A 17 10.59 1.89 2.41
N PHE A 18 10.01 2.89 1.74
CA PHE A 18 8.86 2.68 0.85
C PHE A 18 9.25 2.05 -0.49
N GLU A 19 10.36 2.47 -1.08
CA GLU A 19 10.75 2.06 -2.43
C GLU A 19 10.89 0.54 -2.59
N PRO A 20 11.56 -0.20 -1.68
CA PRO A 20 11.67 -1.65 -1.79
C PRO A 20 10.31 -2.36 -1.79
N VAL A 21 9.39 -1.93 -0.94
CA VAL A 21 8.03 -2.51 -0.85
C VAL A 21 7.23 -2.22 -2.11
N LEU A 22 7.29 -0.98 -2.62
CA LEU A 22 6.61 -0.61 -3.86
C LEU A 22 7.19 -1.35 -5.07
N ASN A 23 8.51 -1.54 -5.15
CA ASN A 23 9.15 -2.35 -6.18
C ASN A 23 8.66 -3.80 -6.14
N ARG A 24 8.66 -4.42 -4.95
CA ARG A 24 8.23 -5.81 -4.83
C ARG A 24 6.77 -6.02 -5.20
N LEU A 25 5.90 -5.08 -4.84
CA LEU A 25 4.50 -5.09 -5.28
C LEU A 25 4.36 -5.00 -6.80
N ILE A 26 5.13 -4.12 -7.46
CA ILE A 26 5.12 -4.00 -8.93
C ILE A 26 5.51 -5.33 -9.58
N ASP A 27 6.56 -5.98 -9.08
CA ASP A 27 7.04 -7.25 -9.62
C ASP A 27 5.97 -8.35 -9.49
N LEU A 28 5.42 -8.55 -8.28
CA LEU A 28 4.40 -9.56 -8.02
C LEU A 28 3.12 -9.35 -8.84
N LEU A 29 2.73 -8.10 -9.04
CA LEU A 29 1.58 -7.74 -9.86
C LEU A 29 1.84 -8.03 -11.34
N ASN A 30 3.03 -7.69 -11.86
CA ASN A 30 3.42 -7.97 -13.24
C ASN A 30 3.53 -9.48 -13.51
N GLU A 31 4.15 -10.23 -12.60
CA GLU A 31 4.26 -11.69 -12.69
C GLU A 31 2.91 -12.40 -12.77
N SER A 32 1.88 -11.77 -12.17
CA SER A 32 0.50 -12.27 -12.12
C SER A 32 -0.42 -11.61 -13.15
N SER A 33 0.15 -10.88 -14.12
CA SER A 33 -0.58 -10.18 -15.19
C SER A 33 -1.58 -9.10 -14.71
N ASN A 34 -1.43 -8.61 -13.47
CA ASN A 34 -2.22 -7.52 -12.90
C ASN A 34 -1.64 -6.15 -13.32
N ILE A 35 -1.56 -5.93 -14.64
CA ILE A 35 -0.78 -4.83 -15.25
C ILE A 35 -1.34 -3.44 -14.87
N ALA A 36 -2.66 -3.29 -14.75
CA ALA A 36 -3.26 -2.01 -14.40
C ALA A 36 -2.88 -1.58 -12.97
N GLN A 37 -2.91 -2.54 -12.04
CA GLN A 37 -2.53 -2.35 -10.65
C GLN A 37 -1.03 -2.10 -10.53
N ALA A 38 -0.20 -2.86 -11.25
CA ALA A 38 1.26 -2.63 -11.30
C ALA A 38 1.57 -1.19 -11.75
N LYS A 39 0.92 -0.70 -12.82
CA LYS A 39 1.07 0.68 -13.30
C LYS A 39 0.63 1.72 -12.27
N TRP A 40 -0.38 1.43 -11.45
CA TRP A 40 -0.79 2.34 -10.38
C TRP A 40 0.26 2.43 -9.27
N VAL A 41 0.81 1.28 -8.85
CA VAL A 41 1.90 1.24 -7.86
C VAL A 41 3.15 1.94 -8.41
N GLU A 42 3.48 1.75 -9.69
CA GLU A 42 4.58 2.44 -10.36
C GLU A 42 4.39 3.96 -10.37
N LYS A 43 3.21 4.46 -10.75
CA LYS A 43 2.87 5.89 -10.67
C LYS A 43 3.00 6.44 -9.25
N THR A 44 2.65 5.65 -8.24
CA THR A 44 2.78 6.01 -6.83
C THR A 44 4.26 6.10 -6.44
N LYS A 45 5.07 5.12 -6.84
CA LYS A 45 6.53 5.11 -6.64
C LYS A 45 7.21 6.29 -7.33
N SER A 46 6.87 6.59 -8.58
CA SER A 46 7.45 7.73 -9.31
C SER A 46 7.19 9.05 -8.58
N ALA A 47 5.99 9.26 -8.03
CA ALA A 47 5.68 10.46 -7.25
C ALA A 47 6.56 10.59 -6.01
N LEU A 48 6.82 9.47 -5.30
CA LEU A 48 7.75 9.42 -4.17
C LEU A 48 9.18 9.76 -4.59
N LEU A 49 9.69 9.11 -5.65
CA LEU A 49 11.06 9.30 -6.12
C LEU A 49 11.33 10.74 -6.59
N CYS A 50 10.37 11.33 -7.30
CA CYS A 50 10.43 12.72 -7.77
C CYS A 50 10.23 13.78 -6.66
N ASN A 51 10.22 13.40 -5.38
CA ASN A 51 9.93 14.30 -4.24
C ASN A 51 8.54 14.97 -4.33
N ASN A 52 7.62 14.47 -5.14
CA ASN A 52 6.26 15.00 -5.22
C ASN A 52 5.39 14.36 -4.13
N ILE A 53 5.66 14.76 -2.88
CA ILE A 53 5.05 14.15 -1.69
C ILE A 53 3.53 14.34 -1.67
N ALA A 54 3.02 15.47 -2.15
CA ALA A 54 1.58 15.71 -2.25
C ALA A 54 0.90 14.71 -3.20
N ASP A 55 1.51 14.45 -4.36
CA ASP A 55 1.01 13.50 -5.34
C ASP A 55 1.16 12.04 -4.86
N PHE A 56 2.27 11.72 -4.21
CA PHE A 56 2.48 10.42 -3.56
C PHE A 56 1.37 10.14 -2.55
N LYS A 57 1.08 11.07 -1.64
CA LYS A 57 0.01 10.96 -0.65
C LYS A 57 -1.36 10.77 -1.28
N ARG A 58 -1.65 11.53 -2.35
CA ARG A 58 -2.91 11.40 -3.09
C ARG A 58 -3.08 10.00 -3.67
N LYS A 59 -2.02 9.48 -4.33
CA LYS A 59 -2.05 8.17 -4.97
C LYS A 59 -2.06 7.02 -3.97
N ILE A 60 -1.21 7.06 -2.96
CA ILE A 60 -1.14 5.99 -1.96
C ILE A 60 -2.40 5.93 -1.10
N ASN A 61 -3.18 7.01 -0.93
CA ASN A 61 -4.46 7.00 -0.21
C ASN A 61 -5.69 6.87 -1.12
N SER A 62 -5.50 6.66 -2.42
CA SER A 62 -6.58 6.63 -3.41
C SER A 62 -7.48 5.40 -3.29
N VAL A 63 -8.64 5.50 -3.94
CA VAL A 63 -9.54 4.36 -4.16
C VAL A 63 -8.87 3.28 -5.00
N ASP A 64 -8.09 3.64 -6.02
CA ASP A 64 -7.35 2.67 -6.84
C ASP A 64 -6.39 1.80 -6.00
N MET A 65 -5.89 2.32 -4.87
CA MET A 65 -5.05 1.54 -3.96
C MET A 65 -5.86 0.66 -2.99
N TRP A 66 -6.99 1.15 -2.44
CA TRP A 66 -7.66 0.53 -1.29
C TRP A 66 -9.17 0.26 -1.42
N GLY A 67 -9.84 0.82 -2.42
CA GLY A 67 -11.29 0.93 -2.49
C GLY A 67 -11.90 0.46 -3.80
N GLY A 68 -12.85 -0.47 -3.70
CA GLY A 68 -13.64 -0.95 -4.83
C GLY A 68 -13.00 -2.11 -5.59
N SER A 69 -13.81 -2.73 -6.44
CA SER A 69 -13.39 -3.83 -7.29
C SER A 69 -12.27 -3.38 -8.23
N GLY A 70 -11.19 -4.16 -8.27
CA GLY A 70 -10.02 -3.87 -9.10
C GLY A 70 -8.97 -2.96 -8.43
N ALA A 71 -9.16 -2.58 -7.16
CA ALA A 71 -8.12 -1.92 -6.38
C ALA A 71 -6.85 -2.80 -6.29
N VAL A 72 -5.69 -2.17 -6.05
CA VAL A 72 -4.39 -2.88 -6.02
C VAL A 72 -4.39 -4.10 -5.11
N TRP A 73 -5.02 -4.01 -3.93
CA TRP A 73 -5.08 -5.13 -2.97
C TRP A 73 -6.07 -6.24 -3.35
N GLU A 74 -7.00 -5.99 -4.28
CA GLU A 74 -8.10 -6.89 -4.66
C GLU A 74 -7.79 -7.60 -5.99
N VAL A 75 -6.60 -8.18 -6.07
CA VAL A 75 -6.14 -8.90 -7.25
C VAL A 75 -5.97 -10.39 -6.97
N GLY A 76 -6.19 -11.20 -8.00
CA GLY A 76 -5.97 -12.64 -7.99
C GLY A 76 -5.02 -13.06 -9.12
N GLY A 77 -5.09 -14.33 -9.53
CA GLY A 77 -4.34 -14.82 -10.68
C GLY A 77 -2.85 -15.09 -10.42
N PHE A 78 -2.46 -15.17 -9.14
CA PHE A 78 -1.09 -15.56 -8.78
C PHE A 78 -0.78 -16.99 -9.21
N LYS A 79 0.40 -17.18 -9.80
CA LYS A 79 0.87 -18.50 -10.30
C LYS A 79 0.97 -19.55 -9.20
N THR A 80 1.32 -19.12 -7.99
CA THR A 80 1.52 -20.00 -6.84
C THR A 80 0.91 -19.37 -5.60
N LYS A 81 0.57 -20.22 -4.62
CA LYS A 81 0.17 -19.78 -3.28
C LYS A 81 1.28 -19.03 -2.53
N LEU A 82 2.54 -19.29 -2.87
CA LEU A 82 3.67 -18.56 -2.30
C LEU A 82 3.70 -17.11 -2.80
N ASN A 83 3.51 -16.87 -4.10
CA ASN A 83 3.47 -15.52 -4.67
C ASN A 83 2.27 -14.73 -4.13
N GLU A 84 1.11 -15.38 -4.01
CA GLU A 84 -0.08 -14.77 -3.40
C GLU A 84 0.20 -14.37 -1.94
N ARG A 85 0.79 -15.27 -1.15
CA ARG A 85 1.16 -14.98 0.24
C ARG A 85 2.18 -13.85 0.34
N GLU A 86 3.19 -13.84 -0.52
CA GLU A 86 4.20 -12.79 -0.56
C GLU A 86 3.58 -11.43 -0.90
N PHE A 87 2.67 -11.38 -1.88
CA PHE A 87 1.93 -10.18 -2.22
C PHE A 87 1.14 -9.65 -1.01
N ILE A 88 0.41 -10.52 -0.31
CA ILE A 88 -0.34 -10.12 0.88
C ILE A 88 0.60 -9.56 1.97
N LEU A 89 1.77 -10.19 2.17
CA LEU A 89 2.77 -9.70 3.13
C LEU A 89 3.30 -8.32 2.75
N GLU A 90 3.58 -8.07 1.47
CA GLU A 90 4.03 -6.75 1.01
C GLU A 90 2.95 -5.67 1.15
N ILE A 91 1.67 -6.00 0.89
CA ILE A 91 0.56 -5.08 1.18
C ILE A 91 0.50 -4.75 2.68
N ILE A 92 0.65 -5.76 3.55
CA ILE A 92 0.67 -5.55 5.00
C ILE A 92 1.84 -4.64 5.39
N LYS A 93 3.06 -4.91 4.90
CA LYS A 93 4.23 -4.07 5.15
C LYS A 93 4.00 -2.63 4.69
N LEU A 94 3.42 -2.42 3.50
CA LEU A 94 3.08 -1.09 3.01
C LEU A 94 2.13 -0.36 3.96
N THR A 95 1.10 -1.05 4.45
CA THR A 95 0.15 -0.43 5.40
C THR A 95 0.77 -0.09 6.77
N GLU A 96 1.77 -0.87 7.19
CA GLU A 96 2.52 -0.62 8.42
C GLU A 96 3.47 0.56 8.25
N LEU A 97 4.19 0.64 7.13
CA LEU A 97 5.01 1.81 6.75
C LEU A 97 4.19 3.09 6.67
N MET A 98 3.02 3.04 6.03
CA MET A 98 2.11 4.19 6.02
C MET A 98 1.77 4.66 7.43
N LYS A 99 1.49 3.71 8.34
CA LYS A 99 1.14 4.03 9.72
C LYS A 99 2.32 4.63 10.49
N SER A 100 3.52 4.04 10.39
CA SER A 100 4.72 4.54 11.08
C SER A 100 5.16 5.91 10.54
N SER A 101 4.98 6.16 9.25
CA SER A 101 5.27 7.45 8.60
C SER A 101 4.23 8.54 8.83
N GLY A 102 3.18 8.27 9.63
CA GLY A 102 2.13 9.24 9.93
C GLY A 102 1.06 9.41 8.84
N LEU A 103 1.09 8.60 7.77
CA LEU A 103 0.07 8.60 6.72
C LEU A 103 -1.22 7.95 7.23
N LYS A 104 -2.28 8.76 7.29
CA LYS A 104 -3.59 8.31 7.78
C LYS A 104 -4.45 7.78 6.63
N SER A 105 -4.70 6.46 6.62
CA SER A 105 -5.67 5.84 5.71
C SER A 105 -6.49 4.76 6.41
N ASN A 106 -7.75 5.06 6.71
CA ASN A 106 -8.66 4.09 7.31
C ASN A 106 -8.89 2.88 6.40
N ALA A 107 -8.92 3.10 5.09
CA ALA A 107 -9.07 2.05 4.10
C ALA A 107 -7.89 1.07 4.15
N ALA A 108 -6.64 1.59 4.11
CA ALA A 108 -5.43 0.77 4.21
C ALA A 108 -5.43 -0.06 5.51
N GLN A 109 -5.73 0.57 6.65
CA GLN A 109 -5.74 -0.12 7.94
C GLN A 109 -6.82 -1.21 8.03
N SER A 110 -8.00 -0.96 7.45
CA SER A 110 -9.07 -1.95 7.36
C SER A 110 -8.63 -3.17 6.54
N ARG A 111 -8.01 -2.95 5.37
CA ARG A 111 -7.51 -4.04 4.51
C ARG A 111 -6.38 -4.82 5.14
N SER A 112 -5.42 -4.13 5.77
CA SER A 112 -4.35 -4.78 6.54
C SER A 112 -4.90 -5.76 7.58
N LYS A 113 -5.94 -5.37 8.32
CA LYS A 113 -6.57 -6.24 9.33
C LYS A 113 -7.24 -7.47 8.70
N LEU A 114 -7.87 -7.32 7.54
CA LEU A 114 -8.48 -8.44 6.81
C LEU A 114 -7.41 -9.40 6.29
N LEU A 115 -6.38 -8.88 5.63
CA LEU A 115 -5.27 -9.65 5.06
C LEU A 115 -4.45 -10.40 6.13
N LYS A 116 -4.26 -9.80 7.31
CA LYS A 116 -3.62 -10.47 8.45
C LYS A 116 -4.40 -11.68 8.97
N ARG A 117 -5.70 -11.79 8.71
CA ARG A 117 -6.48 -13.00 9.04
C ARG A 117 -6.25 -14.08 8.01
N VAL A 118 -6.24 -13.72 6.72
CA VAL A 118 -6.00 -14.63 5.60
C VAL A 118 -4.66 -15.37 5.73
N ILE A 119 -3.60 -14.70 6.21
CA ILE A 119 -2.28 -15.35 6.39
C ILE A 119 -2.23 -16.32 7.59
N LYS A 120 -3.12 -16.16 8.57
CA LYS A 120 -3.15 -16.97 9.79
C LYS A 120 -3.95 -18.27 9.64
N GLU A 121 -4.83 -18.31 8.65
CA GLU A 121 -5.60 -19.49 8.23
C GLU A 121 -4.75 -20.38 7.33
#